data_AF-A0A9X3FXB5-F1
#
_entry.id   AF-A0A9X3FXB5-F1
#
_cell.length_a   1.000
_cell.length_b   1.000
_cell.length_c   1.000
_cell.angle_alpha   90.00
_cell.angle_beta   90.00
_cell.angle_gamma   90.00
#
_symmetry.space_group_name_H-M   'P 1'
#
loop_
_entity.id
_entity.type
_entity.pdbx_description
1 polymer ?
#
loop_
_entity_poly.entity_id
_entity_poly.type
_entity_poly.pdbx_seq_one_letter_code
_entity_poly.pdbx_strand_id
1 'polypeptide(L)' 'MSDSTTIELGGEEYLVRREGDALTLGRQVGGETTWLDDLDVRQLPGPAQEALDRGDHDDQTLQTALLGVVQAEVNRGG' A
#
# COMPACT_ATOMS: atom_id res chain seq x y z
N MET A 1 4.42 -15.19 10.51
CA MET A 1 4.94 -13.81 10.36
C MET A 1 4.46 -13.37 9.02
N SER A 2 3.66 -12.31 8.95
CA SER A 2 3.25 -11.78 7.65
C SER A 2 4.41 -10.95 7.12
N ASP A 3 4.86 -11.24 5.91
CA ASP A 3 5.95 -10.51 5.29
C ASP A 3 5.45 -9.11 4.95
N SER A 4 6.15 -8.09 5.44
CA SER A 4 5.91 -6.69 5.13
C SER A 4 7.06 -6.14 4.31
N THR A 5 6.75 -5.44 3.23
CA THR A 5 7.74 -4.81 2.35
C THR A 5 7.69 -3.30 2.52
N THR A 6 8.84 -2.65 2.71
CA THR A 6 8.92 -1.19 2.69
C THR A 6 8.94 -0.68 1.25
N ILE A 7 8.14 0.35 0.97
CA ILE A 7 8.07 1.05 -0.31
C ILE A 7 8.07 2.56 -0.07
N GLU A 8 8.46 3.34 -1.06
CA GLU A 8 8.27 4.80 -1.05
C GLU A 8 7.04 5.18 -1.87
N LEU A 9 6.14 5.98 -1.29
CA LEU A 9 5.00 6.58 -1.98
C LEU A 9 5.00 8.09 -1.72
N GLY A 10 5.05 8.89 -2.79
CA GLY A 10 4.95 10.35 -2.67
C GLY A 10 6.05 11.02 -1.83
N GLY A 11 7.20 10.36 -1.66
CA GLY A 11 8.33 10.84 -0.84
C GLY A 11 8.22 10.47 0.65
N GLU A 12 7.32 9.55 1.01
CA GLU A 12 7.22 8.99 2.35
C GLU A 12 7.35 7.46 2.32
N GLU A 13 7.85 6.89 3.42
CA GLU A 13 8.03 5.45 3.56
C GLU A 13 6.75 4.78 4.06
N TYR A 14 6.35 3.69 3.40
CA TYR A 14 5.20 2.87 3.74
C TYR A 14 5.59 1.39 3.83
N LEU A 15 5.04 0.69 4.81
CA LEU A 15 5.03 -0.76 4.87
C LEU A 15 3.79 -1.29 4.15
N VAL A 16 4.00 -2.20 3.21
CA VAL A 16 2.93 -2.95 2.55
C VAL A 16 2.87 -4.33 3.16
N ARG A 17 1.70 -4.72 3.65
CA ARG A 17 1.44 -6.07 4.14
C ARG A 17 0.27 -6.65 3.36
N ARG A 18 0.44 -7.84 2.81
CA ARG A 18 -0.63 -8.56 2.11
C ARG A 18 -1.03 -9.81 2.88
N GLU A 19 -2.32 -10.00 3.06
CA GLU A 19 -2.92 -11.19 3.67
C GLU A 19 -4.05 -11.72 2.77
N GLY A 20 -3.67 -12.60 1.84
CA GLY A 20 -4.60 -13.10 0.82
C GLY A 20 -5.06 -11.97 -0.09
N ASP A 21 -6.35 -11.65 -0.02
CA ASP A 21 -7.00 -10.58 -0.79
C ASP A 21 -7.06 -9.24 -0.04
N ALA A 22 -6.58 -9.20 1.21
CA ALA A 22 -6.44 -7.96 1.98
C ALA A 22 -5.03 -7.38 1.84
N LEU A 23 -4.96 -6.06 1.69
CA LEU A 23 -3.74 -5.28 1.63
C LEU A 23 -3.81 -4.17 2.68
N THR A 24 -2.85 -4.15 3.59
CA THR A 24 -2.73 -3.10 4.61
C THR A 24 -1.50 -2.26 4.32
N LEU A 25 -1.64 -0.96 4.38
CA LEU A 25 -0.55 0.01 4.24
C LEU A 25 -0.24 0.61 5.61
N GLY A 26 1.02 0.71 5.98
CA GLY A 26 1.47 1.33 7.22
C GLY A 26 2.40 2.50 6.93
N ARG A 27 2.02 3.73 7.27
CA ARG A 27 2.90 4.89 7.12
C ARG A 27 3.99 4.85 8.19
N GLN A 28 5.25 5.00 7.80
CA GLN A 28 6.35 5.13 8.75
C GLN A 28 6.63 6.60 9.05
N VAL A 29 6.50 6.98 10.33
CA VAL A 29 6.78 8.34 10.80
C VAL A 29 7.58 8.26 12.09
N GLY A 30 8.78 8.83 12.11
CA GLY A 30 9.59 8.91 13.33
C GLY A 30 10.00 7.56 13.93
N GLY A 31 10.05 6.49 13.12
CA GLY A 31 10.34 5.13 13.57
C GLY A 31 9.13 4.36 14.09
N GLU A 32 7.94 4.97 14.10
CA GLU A 32 6.67 4.32 14.39
C GLU A 32 5.91 4.02 13.10
N THR A 33 5.08 2.97 13.13
CA THR A 33 4.22 2.59 11.99
C THR A 33 2.76 2.82 12.35
N THR A 34 2.11 3.69 11.59
CA THR A 34 0.66 3.90 11.66
C THR A 34 -0.01 3.13 10.54
N TRP A 35 -0.76 2.09 10.88
CA TRP A 35 -1.51 1.28 9.91
C TRP A 35 -2.76 2.02 9.45
N LEU A 36 -2.94 2.07 8.14
CA LEU A 36 -4.15 2.51 7.45
C LEU A 36 -5.16 1.35 7.40
N ASP A 37 -6.40 1.68 7.03
CA ASP A 37 -7.46 0.68 6.87
C ASP A 37 -7.11 -0.37 5.80
N ASP A 38 -7.66 -1.57 5.99
CA ASP A 38 -7.47 -2.68 5.06
C ASP A 38 -8.14 -2.38 3.71
N LEU A 39 -7.35 -2.52 2.65
CA LEU A 39 -7.79 -2.43 1.27
C LEU A 39 -8.06 -3.83 0.72
N ASP A 40 -9.17 -4.01 0.03
CA ASP A 40 -9.38 -5.20 -0.80
C ASP A 40 -8.58 -5.07 -2.10
N VAL A 41 -7.67 -6.01 -2.36
CA VAL A 41 -6.80 -6.03 -3.56
C VAL A 41 -7.62 -5.94 -4.85
N ARG A 42 -8.86 -6.45 -4.85
CA ARG A 42 -9.76 -6.38 -6.01
C ARG A 42 -10.20 -4.96 -6.37
N GLN A 43 -10.01 -3.99 -5.47
CA GLN A 43 -10.22 -2.57 -5.74
C GLN A 43 -9.06 -1.92 -6.50
N LEU A 44 -7.89 -2.56 -6.53
CA LEU A 44 -6.75 -2.07 -7.33
C LEU A 44 -7.03 -2.28 -8.82
N PRO A 45 -6.45 -1.45 -9.71
CA PRO A 45 -6.45 -1.73 -11.15
C PRO A 45 -5.82 -3.10 -11.46
N GLY A 46 -6.32 -3.80 -12.49
CA GLY A 46 -5.79 -5.12 -12.88
C GLY A 46 -4.26 -5.20 -12.98
N PRO A 47 -3.57 -4.26 -13.66
CA PRO A 47 -2.12 -4.26 -13.72
C PRO A 47 -1.43 -4.09 -12.36
N ALA A 48 -2.04 -3.35 -11.42
CA ALA A 48 -1.52 -3.22 -10.06
C ALA A 48 -1.72 -4.51 -9.25
N GLN A 49 -2.82 -5.24 -9.47
CA GLN A 49 -3.03 -6.56 -8.88
C GLN A 49 -1.95 -7.54 -9.37
N GLU A 50 -1.69 -7.57 -10.68
CA GLU A 50 -0.64 -8.41 -11.27
C GLU A 50 0.75 -8.06 -10.74
N ALA A 51 1.08 -6.78 -10.62
CA ALA A 51 2.34 -6.34 -10.02
C ALA A 51 2.48 -6.79 -8.56
N LEU A 52 1.40 -6.64 -7.77
CA LEU A 52 1.36 -7.10 -6.38
C LEU A 52 1.49 -8.62 -6.25
N ASP A 53 0.87 -9.39 -7.16
CA ASP A 53 1.00 -10.85 -7.23
C ASP A 53 2.43 -11.30 -7.56
N ARG A 54 3.16 -10.51 -8.35
CA ARG A 54 4.58 -10.76 -8.68
C ARG A 54 5.54 -10.26 -7.61
N GLY A 55 5.07 -9.54 -6.60
CA GLY A 55 5.92 -8.84 -5.62
C GLY A 55 6.70 -7.66 -6.21
N ASP A 56 6.24 -7.13 -7.34
CA ASP A 56 6.86 -6.03 -8.07
C ASP A 56 6.36 -4.68 -7.51
N HIS A 57 6.87 -4.33 -6.32
CA HIS A 57 6.49 -3.12 -5.59
C HIS A 57 7.03 -1.82 -6.22
N ASP A 58 7.97 -1.95 -7.17
CA ASP A 58 8.51 -0.84 -7.95
C ASP A 58 7.70 -0.52 -9.22
N ASP A 59 6.67 -1.32 -9.52
CA ASP A 59 5.77 -1.07 -10.64
C ASP A 59 5.02 0.27 -10.46
N GLN A 60 5.12 1.14 -11.47
CA GLN A 60 4.52 2.48 -11.42
C GLN A 60 3.00 2.45 -11.32
N THR A 61 2.33 1.43 -11.87
CA THR A 61 0.87 1.31 -11.80
C THR A 61 0.46 0.95 -10.38
N LEU A 62 1.18 0.02 -9.75
CA LEU A 62 0.99 -0.32 -8.34
C LEU A 62 1.25 0.90 -7.45
N GLN A 63 2.39 1.58 -7.60
CA GLN A 63 2.70 2.77 -6.81
C GLN A 63 1.64 3.87 -6.95
N THR A 64 1.17 4.12 -8.18
CA THR A 64 0.11 5.12 -8.43
C THR A 64 -1.20 4.72 -7.75
N ALA A 65 -1.59 3.45 -7.83
CA ALA A 65 -2.80 2.96 -7.20
C ALA A 65 -2.73 3.06 -5.67
N LEU A 66 -1.61 2.65 -5.05
CA LEU A 66 -1.40 2.75 -3.61
C LEU A 66 -1.36 4.20 -3.14
N LEU A 67 -0.70 5.09 -3.89
CA LEU A 67 -0.70 6.53 -3.59
C LEU A 67 -2.12 7.11 -3.59
N GLY A 68 -2.97 6.71 -4.53
CA GLY A 68 -4.37 7.12 -4.57
C GLY A 68 -5.15 6.64 -3.33
N VAL A 69 -4.89 5.43 -2.85
CA VAL A 69 -5.50 4.87 -1.63
C VAL A 69 -5.08 5.68 -0.40
N VAL A 70 -3.78 5.93 -0.25
CA VAL A 70 -3.23 6.75 0.85
C VAL A 70 -3.85 8.15 0.85
N GLN A 71 -3.92 8.80 -0.32
CA GLN A 71 -4.53 10.13 -0.44
C GLN A 71 -6.03 10.11 -0.10
N ALA A 72 -6.76 9.07 -0.50
CA ALA A 72 -8.17 8.93 -0.14
C ALA A 72 -8.37 8.79 1.37
N GLU A 73 -7.48 8.06 2.05
CA GLU A 73 -7.55 7.84 3.50
C GLU A 73 -7.24 9.12 4.28
N VAL A 74 -6.20 9.86 3.89
CA VAL A 74 -5.87 11.17 4.47
C VAL A 74 -7.04 12.15 4.35
N ASN A 75 -7.77 12.12 3.23
CA ASN A 75 -8.95 12.97 3.04
C ASN A 75 -10.17 12.52 3.87
N ARG A 76 -10.24 11.27 4.33
CA ARG A 76 -11.31 10.75 5.20
C ARG A 76 -11.05 10.97 6.68
N GLY A 77 -9.79 10.89 7.11
CA GLY A 77 -9.37 10.99 8.50
C GLY A 77 -8.94 12.40 8.96
N GLY A 78 -9.24 13.45 8.17
CA GLY A 78 -8.95 14.86 8.49
C GLY A 78 -9.93 15.49 9.47
#